data_AF-A0A7R9TFJ7-F1
#
_entry.id   AF-A0A7R9TFJ7-F1
#
_cell.length_a   1.000
_cell.length_b   1.000
_cell.length_c   1.000
_cell.angle_alpha   90.00
_cell.angle_beta   90.00
_cell.angle_gamma   90.00
#
_symmetry.space_group_name_H-M   'P 1'
#
loop_
_entity.id
_entity.type
_entity.pdbx_description
1 polymer ?
#
loop_
_entity_poly.entity_id
_entity_poly.type
_entity_poly.pdbx_seq_one_letter_code
_entity_poly.pdbx_strand_id
1 'polypeptide(L)'
;ADRRGVLLAGAASVAAIGGGAGDASAYVTSDIPYQVCGKFPAGYELPPQSISAQSADYAARLYNKWLCGKIGEYMDGADINAAVRLSLMDVGTGAMNGSIRFELDRPYAAGLGDIVKQYEECKKKLDAELEIPIGYGDLYALGGKVIMNRSWRRDFAGLTDKFGPKATYEGLGKGEFPGDIDDPTFYAAFTQFYAPADLSSKGTPVLLGRPDADAACSEEAAKRLPFGSDNPKDYTDWAKGLRVKFLAVVPIAEFLDADGTAVAAIRSDDQLNGFWERNDRDSAFPGLKEKRQVYAYSDFMATGASPRTGKFDTTKYGIPVYVKNLGWSVKPPIKGVDLASL
;
A
#
# COMPACT_ATOMS: atom_id res chain seq x y z
N ALA A 1 10.33 -6.64 20.90
CA ALA A 1 9.92 -8.01 21.22
C ALA A 1 9.61 -8.87 19.98
N ASP A 2 10.19 -8.58 18.80
CA ASP A 2 9.82 -9.25 17.53
C ASP A 2 11.05 -9.73 16.73
N ARG A 3 12.06 -10.25 17.42
CA ARG A 3 13.30 -10.78 16.80
C ARG A 3 13.22 -12.29 16.49
N ARG A 4 12.31 -13.01 17.15
CA ARG A 4 12.14 -14.48 16.99
C ARG A 4 11.25 -14.89 15.81
N GLY A 5 10.49 -13.95 15.23
CA GLY A 5 9.59 -14.23 14.10
C GLY A 5 10.31 -14.62 12.81
N VAL A 6 11.50 -14.05 12.56
CA VAL A 6 12.34 -14.36 11.38
C VAL A 6 12.85 -15.81 11.40
N LEU A 7 13.11 -16.36 12.59
CA LEU A 7 13.81 -17.64 12.79
C LEU A 7 12.87 -18.85 12.84
N LEU A 8 11.70 -18.70 13.46
CA LEU A 8 10.77 -19.80 13.69
C LEU A 8 10.00 -20.24 12.43
N ALA A 9 9.86 -19.37 11.43
CA ALA A 9 9.25 -19.71 10.15
C ALA A 9 10.12 -20.64 9.29
N GLY A 10 11.45 -20.56 9.41
CA GLY A 10 12.39 -21.46 8.73
C GLY A 10 12.63 -22.77 9.50
N ALA A 11 12.71 -22.70 10.84
CA ALA A 11 13.00 -23.88 11.67
C ALA A 11 11.84 -24.89 11.77
N ALA A 12 10.58 -24.45 11.61
CA ALA A 12 9.42 -25.34 11.70
C ALA A 12 9.32 -26.35 10.53
N SER A 13 9.98 -26.10 9.39
CA SER A 13 9.92 -26.98 8.22
C SER A 13 10.96 -28.09 8.23
N VAL A 14 12.07 -27.93 8.96
CA VAL A 14 13.13 -28.96 9.04
C VAL A 14 12.76 -30.08 10.03
N ALA A 15 11.88 -29.80 10.99
CA ALA A 15 11.34 -30.82 11.90
C ALA A 15 10.26 -31.72 11.26
N ALA A 16 9.77 -31.39 10.05
CA ALA A 16 8.75 -32.16 9.33
C ALA A 16 9.32 -33.07 8.22
N ILE A 17 10.65 -33.25 8.13
CA ILE A 17 11.26 -34.32 7.34
C ILE A 17 11.22 -35.60 8.19
N GLY A 18 10.01 -36.06 8.45
CA GLY A 18 9.75 -37.13 9.42
C GLY A 18 8.31 -37.61 9.38
N GLY A 19 7.75 -37.78 8.18
CA GLY A 19 6.53 -38.58 7.97
C GLY A 19 5.31 -37.79 7.52
N GLY A 20 4.68 -38.29 6.44
CA GLY A 20 3.27 -38.05 6.13
C GLY A 20 3.02 -37.07 5.01
N ALA A 21 2.40 -37.57 3.94
CA ALA A 21 1.96 -36.83 2.77
C ALA A 21 1.00 -35.67 3.10
N GLY A 22 1.10 -34.58 2.32
CA GLY A 22 0.03 -33.58 2.18
C GLY A 22 0.44 -32.15 2.49
N ASP A 23 1.25 -31.54 1.62
CA ASP A 23 0.93 -30.26 0.95
C ASP A 23 2.15 -29.76 0.18
N ALA A 24 1.93 -29.39 -1.08
CA ALA A 24 2.97 -28.88 -1.96
C ALA A 24 3.44 -27.50 -1.47
N SER A 25 4.48 -27.47 -0.63
CA SER A 25 5.26 -26.27 -0.35
C SER A 25 5.97 -25.85 -1.64
N ALA A 26 5.38 -24.90 -2.36
CA ALA A 26 5.95 -24.34 -3.58
C ALA A 26 7.23 -23.57 -3.23
N TYR A 27 8.38 -24.14 -3.58
CA TYR A 27 9.68 -23.50 -3.47
C TYR A 27 9.97 -22.68 -4.72
N VAL A 28 10.53 -21.48 -4.55
CA VAL A 28 11.02 -20.64 -5.65
C VAL A 28 12.51 -20.92 -5.84
N THR A 29 12.89 -21.43 -7.03
CA THR A 29 14.29 -21.55 -7.47
C THR A 29 14.63 -20.31 -8.30
N SER A 30 15.79 -19.68 -8.08
CA SER A 30 16.20 -18.53 -8.86
C SER A 30 17.73 -18.34 -8.90
N ASP A 31 18.24 -17.75 -9.99
CA ASP A 31 19.63 -17.30 -10.14
C ASP A 31 19.88 -15.93 -9.48
N ILE A 32 19.08 -15.55 -8.49
CA ILE A 32 19.13 -14.23 -7.85
C ILE A 32 20.35 -14.16 -6.91
N PRO A 33 21.11 -13.05 -6.92
CA PRO A 33 22.18 -12.81 -5.95
C PRO A 33 21.69 -13.04 -4.52
N TYR A 34 22.41 -13.88 -3.76
CA TYR A 34 22.04 -14.25 -2.40
C TYR A 34 23.15 -13.91 -1.39
N GLN A 35 22.77 -13.84 -0.11
CA GLN A 35 23.70 -13.63 0.99
C GLN A 35 23.88 -14.90 1.81
N VAL A 36 25.09 -15.10 2.34
CA VAL A 36 25.42 -16.25 3.20
C VAL A 36 25.74 -15.75 4.60
N CYS A 37 25.00 -16.25 5.59
CA CYS A 37 25.15 -15.87 6.99
C CYS A 37 25.66 -17.04 7.82
N GLY A 38 26.86 -16.86 8.37
CA GLY A 38 27.53 -17.85 9.22
C GLY A 38 28.84 -18.35 8.61
N LYS A 39 29.66 -19.01 9.44
CA LYS A 39 30.93 -19.62 9.01
C LYS A 39 30.70 -21.04 8.53
N PHE A 40 31.01 -21.29 7.28
CA PHE A 40 30.95 -22.62 6.66
C PHE A 40 32.36 -23.21 6.48
N PRO A 41 32.51 -24.55 6.51
CA PRO A 41 33.75 -25.19 6.12
C PRO A 41 34.17 -24.80 4.69
N ALA A 42 35.47 -24.77 4.42
CA ALA A 42 35.96 -24.57 3.06
C ALA A 42 35.42 -25.67 2.13
N GLY A 43 34.93 -25.29 0.94
CA GLY A 43 34.35 -26.23 -0.02
C GLY A 43 32.91 -26.67 0.30
N TYR A 44 32.25 -26.06 1.28
CA TYR A 44 30.83 -26.34 1.53
C TYR A 44 29.96 -25.83 0.37
N GLU A 45 29.27 -26.76 -0.29
CA GLU A 45 28.27 -26.45 -1.31
C GLU A 45 26.92 -26.16 -0.65
N LEU A 46 26.32 -25.01 -0.98
CA LEU A 46 24.99 -24.68 -0.49
C LEU A 46 23.95 -25.60 -1.16
N PRO A 47 22.89 -26.00 -0.44
CA PRO A 47 21.79 -26.72 -1.07
C PRO A 47 21.10 -25.81 -2.11
N PRO A 48 20.36 -26.39 -3.08
CA PRO A 48 19.60 -25.62 -4.05
C PRO A 48 18.70 -24.57 -3.39
N GLN A 49 18.64 -23.38 -4.00
CA GLN A 49 17.84 -22.28 -3.46
C GLN A 49 16.37 -22.65 -3.36
N SER A 50 15.82 -22.48 -2.17
CA SER A 50 14.50 -23.01 -1.82
C SER A 50 13.83 -22.14 -0.76
N ILE A 51 13.22 -21.04 -1.20
CA ILE A 51 12.60 -20.06 -0.30
C ILE A 51 11.18 -20.51 0.07
N SER A 52 10.85 -20.51 1.37
CA SER A 52 9.48 -20.77 1.82
C SER A 52 8.58 -19.54 1.62
N ALA A 53 7.32 -19.79 1.25
CA ALA A 53 6.31 -18.73 1.12
C ALA A 53 6.11 -17.94 2.42
N GLN A 54 6.28 -18.58 3.58
CA GLN A 54 6.17 -17.94 4.89
C GLN A 54 7.30 -16.93 5.14
N SER A 55 8.54 -17.28 4.77
CA SER A 55 9.68 -16.38 4.88
C SER A 55 9.52 -15.17 3.96
N ALA A 56 9.08 -15.39 2.72
CA ALA A 56 8.79 -14.31 1.77
C ALA A 56 7.65 -13.38 2.27
N ASP A 57 6.55 -13.93 2.79
CA ASP A 57 5.43 -13.13 3.32
C ASP A 57 5.85 -12.30 4.54
N TYR A 58 6.66 -12.87 5.43
CA TYR A 58 7.18 -12.17 6.60
C TYR A 58 8.12 -11.02 6.22
N ALA A 59 9.08 -11.27 5.31
CA ALA A 59 9.98 -10.23 4.79
C ALA A 59 9.20 -9.10 4.11
N ALA A 60 8.19 -9.43 3.29
CA ALA A 60 7.33 -8.45 2.64
C ALA A 60 6.55 -7.59 3.65
N ARG A 61 6.01 -8.19 4.74
CA ARG A 61 5.33 -7.44 5.81
C ARG A 61 6.25 -6.48 6.55
N LEU A 62 7.47 -6.94 6.89
CA LEU A 62 8.46 -6.08 7.54
C LEU A 62 8.85 -4.91 6.64
N TYR A 63 9.08 -5.18 5.36
CA TYR A 63 9.42 -4.16 4.39
C TYR A 63 8.29 -3.13 4.23
N ASN A 64 7.04 -3.58 4.06
CA ASN A 64 5.87 -2.70 3.96
C ASN A 64 5.73 -1.82 5.21
N LYS A 65 5.86 -2.39 6.41
CA LYS A 65 5.82 -1.63 7.66
C LYS A 65 6.91 -0.56 7.73
N TRP A 66 8.14 -0.90 7.31
CA TRP A 66 9.26 0.04 7.27
C TRP A 66 9.00 1.18 6.27
N LEU A 67 8.52 0.85 5.07
CA LEU A 67 8.16 1.82 4.04
C LEU A 67 7.08 2.79 4.54
N CYS A 68 6.02 2.28 5.16
CA CYS A 68 4.95 3.11 5.71
C CYS A 68 5.47 4.19 6.67
N GLY A 69 6.40 3.82 7.57
CA GLY A 69 7.02 4.76 8.49
C GLY A 69 7.85 5.82 7.76
N LYS A 70 8.71 5.39 6.83
CA LYS A 70 9.61 6.29 6.09
C LYS A 70 8.89 7.21 5.12
N ILE A 71 7.86 6.71 4.43
CA ILE A 71 7.03 7.56 3.55
C ILE A 71 6.30 8.62 4.38
N GLY A 72 5.76 8.24 5.55
CA GLY A 72 5.11 9.19 6.46
C GLY A 72 6.04 10.29 6.95
N GLU A 73 7.31 9.97 7.17
CA GLU A 73 8.37 10.94 7.53
C GLU A 73 8.77 11.84 6.34
N TYR A 74 8.97 11.25 5.16
CA TYR A 74 9.53 11.96 4.00
C TYR A 74 8.50 12.78 3.22
N MET A 75 7.22 12.47 3.37
CA MET A 75 6.11 13.15 2.71
C MET A 75 5.19 13.82 3.73
N ASP A 76 5.75 14.28 4.84
CA ASP A 76 5.01 15.06 5.83
C ASP A 76 4.49 16.36 5.19
N GLY A 77 3.18 16.56 5.23
CA GLY A 77 2.53 17.71 4.58
C GLY A 77 2.16 17.51 3.10
N ALA A 78 2.34 16.32 2.53
CA ALA A 78 1.83 16.03 1.19
C ALA A 78 0.30 16.17 1.14
N ASP A 79 -0.20 16.78 0.07
CA ASP A 79 -1.64 16.97 -0.13
C ASP A 79 -2.33 15.63 -0.41
N ILE A 80 -3.36 15.32 0.40
CA ILE A 80 -4.11 14.08 0.28
C ILE A 80 -4.79 13.96 -1.09
N ASN A 81 -5.36 15.05 -1.61
CA ASN A 81 -6.10 14.99 -2.87
C ASN A 81 -5.17 14.68 -4.04
N ALA A 82 -4.03 15.37 -4.11
CA ALA A 82 -3.02 15.15 -5.14
C ALA A 82 -2.41 13.74 -5.05
N ALA A 83 -2.08 13.26 -3.85
CA ALA A 83 -1.48 11.94 -3.66
C ALA A 83 -2.43 10.80 -4.04
N VAL A 84 -3.69 10.87 -3.59
CA VAL A 84 -4.70 9.85 -3.91
C VAL A 84 -5.05 9.89 -5.39
N ARG A 85 -5.22 11.10 -5.96
CA ARG A 85 -5.49 11.28 -7.39
C ARG A 85 -4.36 10.71 -8.25
N LEU A 86 -3.10 10.99 -7.92
CA LEU A 86 -1.95 10.44 -8.65
C LEU A 86 -2.01 8.91 -8.69
N SER A 87 -2.23 8.26 -7.56
CA SER A 87 -2.35 6.80 -7.48
C SER A 87 -3.52 6.26 -8.29
N LEU A 88 -4.69 6.91 -8.22
CA LEU A 88 -5.89 6.51 -8.96
C LEU A 88 -5.71 6.66 -10.47
N MET A 89 -5.05 7.73 -10.92
CA MET A 89 -4.78 7.93 -12.35
C MET A 89 -3.75 6.92 -12.89
N ASP A 90 -2.68 6.63 -12.14
CA ASP A 90 -1.68 5.61 -12.54
C ASP A 90 -2.29 4.20 -12.66
N VAL A 91 -3.14 3.83 -11.70
CA VAL A 91 -3.88 2.57 -11.73
C VAL A 91 -4.98 2.58 -12.80
N GLY A 92 -5.61 3.73 -13.01
CA GLY A 92 -6.81 3.88 -13.83
C GLY A 92 -6.60 3.65 -15.31
N THR A 93 -5.37 3.79 -15.81
CA THR A 93 -4.98 3.40 -17.18
C THR A 93 -4.91 1.87 -17.36
N GLY A 94 -4.86 1.13 -16.25
CA GLY A 94 -4.62 -0.31 -16.19
C GLY A 94 -3.14 -0.69 -16.20
N ALA A 95 -2.22 0.27 -16.17
CA ALA A 95 -0.78 0.03 -16.17
C ALA A 95 -0.22 -0.22 -14.76
N MET A 96 -0.63 0.58 -13.76
CA MET A 96 -0.29 0.38 -12.35
C MET A 96 1.22 0.26 -12.09
N ASN A 97 2.01 1.04 -12.82
CA ASN A 97 3.46 0.85 -12.94
C ASN A 97 4.26 2.15 -12.78
N GLY A 98 3.61 3.22 -12.32
CA GLY A 98 4.21 4.54 -12.17
C GLY A 98 4.45 5.27 -13.48
N SER A 99 3.76 4.90 -14.57
CA SER A 99 3.88 5.54 -15.88
C SER A 99 3.41 6.99 -15.87
N ILE A 100 2.51 7.37 -14.95
CA ILE A 100 1.98 8.72 -14.83
C ILE A 100 3.04 9.82 -14.71
N ARG A 101 4.25 9.51 -14.21
CA ARG A 101 5.37 10.46 -14.13
C ARG A 101 5.87 10.95 -15.50
N PHE A 102 5.54 10.23 -16.56
CA PHE A 102 5.84 10.60 -17.95
C PHE A 102 4.65 11.26 -18.66
N GLU A 103 3.54 11.47 -17.96
CA GLU A 103 2.23 11.82 -18.53
C GLU A 103 1.69 13.14 -17.94
N LEU A 104 2.55 13.94 -17.31
CA LEU A 104 2.16 15.17 -16.60
C LEU A 104 1.63 16.27 -17.50
N ASP A 105 1.82 16.14 -18.82
CA ASP A 105 1.26 16.99 -19.86
C ASP A 105 -0.18 16.62 -20.23
N ARG A 106 -0.68 15.45 -19.81
CA ARG A 106 -2.03 15.00 -20.12
C ARG A 106 -3.08 15.65 -19.20
N PRO A 107 -4.32 15.88 -19.67
CA PRO A 107 -5.35 16.56 -18.90
C PRO A 107 -5.64 15.94 -17.52
N TYR A 108 -5.70 14.61 -17.43
CA TYR A 108 -5.97 13.92 -16.16
C TYR A 108 -4.83 14.03 -15.14
N ALA A 109 -3.63 14.42 -15.57
CA ALA A 109 -2.47 14.64 -14.69
C ALA A 109 -2.27 16.12 -14.33
N ALA A 110 -3.14 17.02 -14.80
CA ALA A 110 -3.04 18.45 -14.52
C ALA A 110 -2.98 18.73 -13.00
N GLY A 111 -1.98 19.52 -12.60
CA GLY A 111 -1.74 19.88 -11.19
C GLY A 111 -0.98 18.85 -10.36
N LEU A 112 -0.60 17.69 -10.92
CA LEU A 112 0.10 16.64 -10.16
C LEU A 112 1.64 16.77 -10.15
N GLY A 113 2.18 17.79 -10.82
CA GLY A 113 3.64 17.96 -10.94
C GLY A 113 4.37 18.08 -9.59
N ASP A 114 3.78 18.79 -8.62
CA ASP A 114 4.43 18.99 -7.32
C ASP A 114 4.38 17.74 -6.45
N ILE A 115 3.28 16.97 -6.48
CA ILE A 115 3.22 15.70 -5.74
C ILE A 115 4.16 14.66 -6.35
N VAL A 116 4.33 14.64 -7.67
CA VAL A 116 5.31 13.76 -8.34
C VAL A 116 6.73 14.08 -7.89
N LYS A 117 7.11 15.36 -7.83
CA LYS A 117 8.43 15.77 -7.30
C LYS A 117 8.63 15.32 -5.85
N GLN A 118 7.63 15.48 -4.99
CA GLN A 118 7.71 14.99 -3.61
C GLN A 118 7.92 13.47 -3.55
N TYR A 119 7.23 12.71 -4.40
CA TYR A 119 7.47 11.27 -4.51
C TYR A 119 8.86 10.93 -5.04
N GLU A 120 9.40 11.69 -6.00
CA GLU A 120 10.77 11.49 -6.49
C GLU A 120 11.81 11.75 -5.40
N GLU A 121 11.62 12.78 -4.58
CA GLU A 121 12.47 13.06 -3.42
C GLU A 121 12.35 11.98 -2.35
N CYS A 122 11.12 11.54 -2.05
CA CYS A 122 10.86 10.41 -1.15
C CYS A 122 11.56 9.14 -1.65
N LYS A 123 11.42 8.82 -2.94
CA LYS A 123 12.07 7.68 -3.59
C LYS A 123 13.59 7.72 -3.45
N LYS A 124 14.21 8.88 -3.72
CA LYS A 124 15.67 9.06 -3.58
C LYS A 124 16.13 8.77 -2.15
N LYS A 125 15.40 9.25 -1.14
CA LYS A 125 15.70 8.99 0.28
C LYS A 125 15.52 7.52 0.64
N LEU A 126 14.42 6.89 0.20
CA LEU A 126 14.17 5.46 0.41
C LEU A 126 15.26 4.60 -0.24
N ASP A 127 15.55 4.81 -1.52
CA ASP A 127 16.53 4.02 -2.28
C ASP A 127 17.95 4.14 -1.69
N ALA A 128 18.28 5.26 -1.05
CA ALA A 128 19.54 5.42 -0.31
C ALA A 128 19.65 4.43 0.86
N GLU A 129 18.53 4.03 1.47
CA GLU A 129 18.45 3.06 2.58
C GLU A 129 18.12 1.62 2.10
N LEU A 130 17.90 1.40 0.80
CA LEU A 130 17.50 0.10 0.24
C LEU A 130 18.59 -0.57 -0.62
N GLU A 131 18.68 -1.89 -0.50
CA GLU A 131 19.51 -2.75 -1.36
C GLU A 131 18.84 -2.99 -2.73
N ILE A 132 17.51 -3.00 -2.76
CA ILE A 132 16.70 -3.08 -3.99
C ILE A 132 15.84 -1.82 -4.05
N PRO A 133 15.99 -0.95 -5.07
CA PRO A 133 15.18 0.27 -5.21
C PRO A 133 13.68 -0.03 -5.23
N ILE A 134 12.87 0.83 -4.62
CA ILE A 134 11.41 0.72 -4.70
C ILE A 134 10.92 1.14 -6.09
N GLY A 135 9.91 0.47 -6.61
CA GLY A 135 9.23 0.86 -7.85
C GLY A 135 8.29 2.06 -7.66
N TYR A 136 8.09 2.86 -8.72
CA TYR A 136 7.19 4.02 -8.67
C TYR A 136 5.73 3.61 -8.47
N GLY A 137 5.26 2.57 -9.16
CA GLY A 137 3.89 2.08 -9.00
C GLY A 137 3.58 1.65 -7.56
N ASP A 138 4.53 0.96 -6.91
CA ASP A 138 4.40 0.57 -5.50
C ASP A 138 4.48 1.77 -4.56
N LEU A 139 5.38 2.73 -4.85
CA LEU A 139 5.53 3.96 -4.06
C LEU A 139 4.27 4.83 -4.10
N TYR A 140 3.67 5.03 -5.27
CA TYR A 140 2.41 5.78 -5.40
C TYR A 140 1.27 5.08 -4.66
N ALA A 141 1.07 3.79 -4.93
CA ALA A 141 0.01 3.01 -4.31
C ALA A 141 0.13 3.02 -2.77
N LEU A 142 1.32 2.79 -2.22
CA LEU A 142 1.55 2.79 -0.79
C LEU A 142 1.48 4.20 -0.20
N GLY A 143 2.10 5.17 -0.86
CA GLY A 143 2.17 6.54 -0.36
C GLY A 143 0.81 7.22 -0.30
N GLY A 144 -0.07 7.01 -1.29
CA GLY A 144 -1.43 7.53 -1.22
C GLY A 144 -2.17 7.01 0.04
N LYS A 145 -2.02 5.72 0.37
CA LYS A 145 -2.60 5.16 1.60
C LYS A 145 -1.97 5.77 2.88
N VAL A 146 -0.65 5.93 2.91
CA VAL A 146 0.06 6.51 4.05
C VAL A 146 -0.39 7.96 4.30
N ILE A 147 -0.49 8.76 3.24
CA ILE A 147 -0.90 10.16 3.28
C ILE A 147 -2.37 10.28 3.71
N MET A 148 -3.28 9.44 3.16
CA MET A 148 -4.68 9.36 3.62
C MET A 148 -4.76 9.07 5.12
N ASN A 149 -4.04 8.04 5.59
CA ASN A 149 -4.02 7.66 6.99
C ASN A 149 -3.53 8.81 7.88
N ARG A 150 -2.43 9.49 7.50
CA ARG A 150 -1.85 10.59 8.28
C ARG A 150 -2.78 11.80 8.31
N SER A 151 -3.40 12.17 7.20
CA SER A 151 -4.39 13.25 7.13
C SER A 151 -5.57 12.99 8.07
N TRP A 152 -6.15 11.79 8.06
CA TRP A 152 -7.28 11.51 8.95
C TRP A 152 -6.89 11.33 10.41
N ARG A 153 -5.65 10.92 10.71
CA ARG A 153 -5.13 10.98 12.07
C ARG A 153 -5.12 12.41 12.59
N ARG A 154 -4.78 13.40 11.76
CA ARG A 154 -4.87 14.83 12.12
C ARG A 154 -6.31 15.26 12.37
N ASP A 155 -7.24 14.85 11.49
CA ASP A 155 -8.67 15.12 11.67
C ASP A 155 -9.18 14.51 12.99
N PHE A 156 -8.85 13.25 13.26
CA PHE A 156 -9.26 12.53 14.46
C PHE A 156 -8.66 13.07 15.76
N ALA A 157 -7.44 13.61 15.67
CA ALA A 157 -6.75 14.31 16.75
C ALA A 157 -7.35 15.69 17.07
N GLY A 158 -8.31 16.18 16.28
CA GLY A 158 -8.86 17.53 16.44
C GLY A 158 -7.87 18.62 16.01
N LEU A 159 -6.87 18.28 15.18
CA LEU A 159 -5.93 19.25 14.61
C LEU A 159 -6.50 19.96 13.37
N THR A 160 -7.74 19.62 12.99
CA THR A 160 -8.53 20.25 11.94
C THR A 160 -9.97 20.41 12.43
N ASP A 161 -10.70 21.37 11.87
CA ASP A 161 -12.10 21.66 12.23
C ASP A 161 -13.10 20.66 11.63
N LYS A 162 -12.63 19.57 11.02
CA LYS A 162 -13.48 18.62 10.28
C LYS A 162 -14.47 17.88 11.17
N PHE A 163 -14.10 17.61 12.42
CA PHE A 163 -14.92 16.88 13.38
C PHE A 163 -15.13 17.70 14.64
N GLY A 164 -16.36 17.67 15.18
CA GLY A 164 -16.66 18.32 16.45
C GLY A 164 -15.89 17.67 17.62
N PRO A 165 -15.55 18.41 18.70
CA PRO A 165 -14.73 17.91 19.81
C PRO A 165 -15.23 16.60 20.42
N LYS A 166 -16.56 16.45 20.59
CA LYS A 166 -17.21 15.25 21.15
C LYS A 166 -17.04 13.99 20.30
N ALA A 167 -16.67 14.14 19.04
CA ALA A 167 -16.50 13.02 18.11
C ALA A 167 -15.02 12.61 17.96
N THR A 168 -14.08 13.47 18.38
CA THR A 168 -12.62 13.25 18.30
C THR A 168 -12.04 12.48 19.48
N TYR A 169 -10.70 12.42 19.59
CA TYR A 169 -9.96 11.74 20.67
C TYR A 169 -10.45 12.09 22.10
N GLU A 170 -10.82 13.35 22.35
CA GLU A 170 -11.43 13.77 23.62
C GLU A 170 -12.73 13.01 23.93
N GLY A 171 -13.57 12.81 22.91
CA GLY A 171 -14.81 12.05 23.00
C GLY A 171 -14.64 10.57 23.36
N LEU A 172 -13.42 10.03 23.25
CA LEU A 172 -13.08 8.68 23.72
C LEU A 172 -12.73 8.60 25.21
N GLY A 173 -12.84 9.71 25.94
CA GLY A 173 -12.43 9.79 27.35
C GLY A 173 -10.92 9.70 27.53
N LYS A 174 -10.15 10.00 26.47
CA LYS A 174 -8.68 10.00 26.48
C LYS A 174 -8.06 11.38 26.76
N GLY A 175 -8.90 12.38 27.03
CA GLY A 175 -8.48 13.77 27.25
C GLY A 175 -8.11 14.48 25.94
N GLU A 176 -7.63 15.72 26.05
CA GLU A 176 -7.06 16.43 24.91
C GLU A 176 -5.83 15.69 24.38
N PHE A 177 -5.68 15.71 23.05
CA PHE A 177 -4.55 15.07 22.42
C PHE A 177 -3.30 15.98 22.45
N PRO A 178 -2.18 15.57 23.08
CA PRO A 178 -1.03 16.46 23.32
C PRO A 178 -0.19 16.79 22.07
N GLY A 179 -0.55 16.31 20.88
CA GLY A 179 -0.08 16.88 19.62
C GLY A 179 0.89 16.04 18.78
N ASP A 180 1.15 14.77 19.09
CA ASP A 180 1.94 13.88 18.23
C ASP A 180 1.09 12.73 17.69
N ILE A 181 0.56 12.88 16.47
CA ILE A 181 -0.30 11.88 15.79
C ILE A 181 0.37 10.51 15.59
N ASP A 182 1.68 10.40 15.79
CA ASP A 182 2.45 9.16 15.76
C ASP A 182 2.64 8.54 17.16
N ASP A 183 2.12 9.16 18.24
CA ASP A 183 2.09 8.60 19.58
C ASP A 183 1.42 7.21 19.56
N PRO A 184 2.06 6.17 20.13
CA PRO A 184 1.53 4.81 20.09
C PRO A 184 0.14 4.64 20.74
N THR A 185 -0.15 5.41 21.79
CA THR A 185 -1.45 5.37 22.48
C THR A 185 -2.55 5.96 21.61
N PHE A 186 -2.26 7.07 20.96
CA PHE A 186 -3.15 7.67 19.98
C PHE A 186 -3.33 6.81 18.74
N TYR A 187 -2.24 6.30 18.16
CA TYR A 187 -2.31 5.41 17.01
C TYR A 187 -3.15 4.16 17.32
N ALA A 188 -3.00 3.58 18.52
CA ALA A 188 -3.84 2.46 18.96
C ALA A 188 -5.33 2.82 19.08
N ALA A 189 -5.65 4.01 19.63
CA ALA A 189 -7.03 4.48 19.71
C ALA A 189 -7.62 4.76 18.31
N PHE A 190 -6.86 5.42 17.43
CA PHE A 190 -7.24 5.67 16.06
C PHE A 190 -7.52 4.35 15.32
N THR A 191 -6.59 3.40 15.36
CA THR A 191 -6.76 2.10 14.67
C THR A 191 -7.86 1.23 15.26
N GLN A 192 -8.30 1.45 16.50
CA GLN A 192 -9.50 0.79 17.05
C GLN A 192 -10.77 1.20 16.28
N PHE A 193 -10.91 2.48 15.91
CA PHE A 193 -12.06 2.99 15.14
C PHE A 193 -11.85 2.86 13.63
N TYR A 194 -10.60 2.94 13.18
CA TYR A 194 -10.19 2.94 11.78
C TYR A 194 -9.30 1.74 11.45
N ALA A 195 -9.69 0.53 11.87
CA ALA A 195 -8.91 -0.69 11.62
C ALA A 195 -8.45 -0.86 10.16
N PRO A 196 -9.23 -0.48 9.12
CA PRO A 196 -8.78 -0.60 7.73
C PRO A 196 -7.68 0.40 7.35
N ALA A 197 -7.67 1.56 8.00
CA ALA A 197 -6.62 2.56 7.86
C ALA A 197 -5.31 2.09 8.51
N ASP A 198 -5.33 1.08 9.39
CA ASP A 198 -4.10 0.50 9.93
C ASP A 198 -3.16 0.13 8.77
N LEU A 199 -1.95 0.69 8.86
CA LEU A 199 -0.86 0.45 7.92
C LEU A 199 -0.16 -0.88 8.22
N SER A 200 -0.51 -1.54 9.33
CA SER A 200 -0.09 -2.90 9.65
C SER A 200 -0.88 -3.97 8.89
N SER A 201 -0.45 -5.22 9.03
CA SER A 201 -1.11 -6.38 8.42
C SER A 201 -2.52 -6.70 8.94
N LYS A 202 -3.01 -5.99 9.96
CA LYS A 202 -4.39 -6.12 10.47
C LYS A 202 -5.40 -5.25 9.70
N GLY A 203 -4.93 -4.26 8.94
CA GLY A 203 -5.75 -3.43 8.08
C GLY A 203 -5.91 -4.01 6.67
N THR A 204 -6.09 -3.13 5.68
CA THR A 204 -6.17 -3.50 4.25
C THR A 204 -4.84 -3.14 3.55
N PRO A 205 -3.78 -3.94 3.67
CA PRO A 205 -2.45 -3.52 3.21
C PRO A 205 -2.42 -3.30 1.70
N VAL A 206 -1.69 -2.28 1.26
CA VAL A 206 -1.36 -2.15 -0.16
C VAL A 206 -0.37 -3.25 -0.50
N LEU A 207 -0.77 -4.12 -1.42
CA LEU A 207 0.08 -5.18 -1.96
C LEU A 207 1.23 -4.53 -2.74
N LEU A 208 2.46 -5.05 -2.62
CA LEU A 208 3.65 -4.56 -3.32
C LEU A 208 4.11 -5.59 -4.35
N GLY A 209 4.89 -5.15 -5.35
CA GLY A 209 5.41 -6.01 -6.40
C GLY A 209 4.91 -5.62 -7.79
N ARG A 210 4.52 -4.36 -7.99
CA ARG A 210 4.09 -3.84 -9.30
C ARG A 210 5.27 -3.77 -10.28
N PRO A 211 5.05 -3.95 -11.58
CA PRO A 211 6.08 -3.64 -12.58
C PRO A 211 6.39 -2.14 -12.58
N ASP A 212 7.55 -1.77 -13.10
CA ASP A 212 7.93 -0.37 -13.28
C ASP A 212 7.91 0.00 -14.76
N ALA A 213 7.22 1.09 -15.10
CA ALA A 213 7.23 1.63 -16.46
C ALA A 213 8.53 2.39 -16.74
N ASP A 214 9.03 2.30 -17.96
CA ASP A 214 10.10 3.12 -18.53
C ASP A 214 9.60 4.21 -19.49
N ALA A 215 8.30 4.19 -19.81
CA ALA A 215 7.63 5.16 -20.65
C ALA A 215 6.18 5.41 -20.19
N ALA A 216 5.57 6.44 -20.78
CA ALA A 216 4.14 6.71 -20.65
C ALA A 216 3.29 5.54 -21.15
N CYS A 217 2.08 5.38 -20.61
CA CYS A 217 1.09 4.44 -21.11
C CYS A 217 0.58 4.87 -22.50
N SER A 218 0.02 3.90 -23.25
CA SER A 218 -0.52 4.17 -24.58
C SER A 218 -1.74 5.11 -24.53
N GLU A 219 -2.03 5.77 -25.65
CA GLU A 219 -3.22 6.62 -25.77
C GLU A 219 -4.52 5.84 -25.54
N GLU A 220 -4.57 4.57 -25.93
CA GLU A 220 -5.71 3.69 -25.68
C GLU A 220 -5.89 3.37 -24.19
N ALA A 221 -4.79 3.25 -23.44
CA ALA A 221 -4.84 3.07 -21.99
C ALA A 221 -5.30 4.36 -21.29
N ALA A 222 -4.80 5.51 -21.74
CA ALA A 222 -5.18 6.83 -21.25
C ALA A 222 -6.68 7.11 -21.43
N LYS A 223 -7.25 6.76 -22.59
CA LYS A 223 -8.68 6.92 -22.92
C LYS A 223 -9.63 6.08 -22.05
N ARG A 224 -9.12 5.16 -21.24
CA ARG A 224 -9.95 4.38 -20.29
C ARG A 224 -10.35 5.19 -19.06
N LEU A 225 -9.63 6.26 -18.76
CA LEU A 225 -9.93 7.11 -17.62
C LEU A 225 -11.23 7.88 -17.90
N PRO A 226 -12.20 7.89 -16.96
CA PRO A 226 -13.45 8.65 -17.10
C PRO A 226 -13.25 10.13 -16.74
N PHE A 227 -12.04 10.66 -16.90
CA PHE A 227 -11.66 12.00 -16.47
C PHE A 227 -12.51 13.06 -17.18
N GLY A 228 -13.16 13.93 -16.40
CA GLY A 228 -14.05 14.97 -16.92
C GLY A 228 -15.35 14.47 -17.58
N SER A 229 -15.75 13.20 -17.37
CA SER A 229 -17.03 12.71 -17.86
C SER A 229 -18.19 13.26 -17.02
N ASP A 230 -19.26 13.71 -17.68
CA ASP A 230 -20.53 14.06 -17.05
C ASP A 230 -21.46 12.84 -16.87
N ASN A 231 -21.05 11.68 -17.37
CA ASN A 231 -21.85 10.46 -17.36
C ASN A 231 -21.41 9.51 -16.23
N PRO A 232 -22.23 9.27 -15.19
CA PRO A 232 -21.90 8.36 -14.09
C PRO A 232 -21.57 6.93 -14.56
N LYS A 233 -22.13 6.50 -15.70
CA LYS A 233 -21.88 5.18 -16.26
C LYS A 233 -20.40 4.98 -16.60
N ASP A 234 -19.71 6.01 -17.09
CA ASP A 234 -18.31 5.92 -17.49
C ASP A 234 -17.43 5.58 -16.29
N TYR A 235 -17.68 6.20 -15.13
CA TYR A 235 -16.98 5.89 -13.88
C TYR A 235 -17.25 4.44 -13.42
N THR A 236 -18.50 3.98 -13.48
CA THR A 236 -18.84 2.61 -13.07
C THR A 236 -18.29 1.55 -14.02
N ASP A 237 -18.26 1.82 -15.32
CA ASP A 237 -17.70 0.91 -16.33
C ASP A 237 -16.17 0.89 -16.26
N TRP A 238 -15.54 2.04 -15.99
CA TRP A 238 -14.11 2.12 -15.66
C TRP A 238 -13.76 1.24 -14.46
N ALA A 239 -14.47 1.38 -13.34
CA ALA A 239 -14.23 0.55 -12.15
C ALA A 239 -14.41 -0.95 -12.44
N LYS A 240 -15.45 -1.32 -13.20
CA LYS A 240 -15.65 -2.73 -13.63
C LYS A 240 -14.53 -3.21 -14.54
N GLY A 241 -14.01 -2.37 -15.43
CA GLY A 241 -12.86 -2.66 -16.30
C GLY A 241 -11.60 -2.98 -15.50
N LEU A 242 -11.44 -2.34 -14.34
CA LEU A 242 -10.39 -2.63 -13.36
C LEU A 242 -10.75 -3.80 -12.41
N ARG A 243 -11.90 -4.46 -12.62
CA ARG A 243 -12.44 -5.53 -11.75
C ARG A 243 -12.71 -5.07 -10.31
N VAL A 244 -12.92 -3.78 -10.13
CA VAL A 244 -13.33 -3.16 -8.87
C VAL A 244 -14.85 -3.12 -8.80
N LYS A 245 -15.41 -3.22 -7.59
CA LYS A 245 -16.85 -3.07 -7.39
C LYS A 245 -17.28 -1.67 -7.82
N PHE A 246 -18.32 -1.57 -8.65
CA PHE A 246 -18.76 -0.27 -9.17
C PHE A 246 -19.10 0.75 -8.06
N LEU A 247 -19.63 0.32 -6.92
CA LEU A 247 -19.91 1.20 -5.78
C LEU A 247 -18.66 1.80 -5.13
N ALA A 248 -17.47 1.24 -5.39
CA ALA A 248 -16.23 1.77 -4.87
C ALA A 248 -15.86 3.13 -5.49
N VAL A 249 -16.48 3.54 -6.61
CA VAL A 249 -16.27 4.89 -7.17
C VAL A 249 -16.80 5.99 -6.26
N VAL A 250 -17.84 5.71 -5.47
CA VAL A 250 -18.52 6.73 -4.68
C VAL A 250 -17.61 7.30 -3.57
N PRO A 251 -16.96 6.48 -2.72
CA PRO A 251 -16.09 7.04 -1.68
C PRO A 251 -14.89 7.82 -2.22
N ILE A 252 -14.36 7.46 -3.40
CA ILE A 252 -13.14 8.07 -3.95
C ILE A 252 -13.42 9.20 -4.95
N ALA A 253 -14.68 9.51 -5.23
CA ALA A 253 -15.06 10.47 -6.27
C ALA A 253 -14.39 11.84 -6.12
N GLU A 254 -14.24 12.30 -4.88
CA GLU A 254 -13.59 13.58 -4.55
C GLU A 254 -12.11 13.65 -4.96
N PHE A 255 -11.49 12.49 -5.25
CA PHE A 255 -10.10 12.39 -5.68
C PHE A 255 -9.94 12.16 -7.18
N LEU A 256 -11.02 11.93 -7.94
CA LEU A 256 -10.93 11.59 -9.36
C LEU A 256 -10.68 12.84 -10.21
N ASP A 257 -11.43 13.91 -9.95
CA ASP A 257 -11.36 15.18 -10.67
C ASP A 257 -11.17 16.34 -9.70
N ALA A 258 -10.23 17.25 -10.02
CA ALA A 258 -9.92 18.39 -9.16
C ALA A 258 -11.02 19.46 -9.16
N ASP A 259 -11.87 19.50 -10.20
CA ASP A 259 -12.94 20.48 -10.37
C ASP A 259 -14.31 20.01 -9.85
N GLY A 260 -14.39 18.78 -9.33
CA GLY A 260 -15.63 18.19 -8.83
C GLY A 260 -16.54 17.56 -9.89
N THR A 261 -16.10 17.46 -11.16
CA THR A 261 -16.89 16.85 -12.24
C THR A 261 -17.33 15.43 -11.91
N ALA A 262 -16.42 14.55 -11.46
CA ALA A 262 -16.77 13.21 -10.97
C ALA A 262 -17.85 13.21 -9.89
N VAL A 263 -17.77 14.14 -8.93
CA VAL A 263 -18.75 14.23 -7.85
C VAL A 263 -20.12 14.61 -8.42
N ALA A 264 -20.17 15.59 -9.32
CA ALA A 264 -21.41 16.01 -9.97
C ALA A 264 -22.05 14.85 -10.77
N ALA A 265 -21.26 14.17 -11.60
CA ALA A 265 -21.72 13.02 -12.40
C ALA A 265 -22.21 11.87 -11.53
N ILE A 266 -21.46 11.49 -10.49
CA ILE A 266 -21.86 10.40 -9.57
C ILE A 266 -23.14 10.76 -8.80
N ARG A 267 -23.32 12.03 -8.42
CA ARG A 267 -24.52 12.48 -7.71
C ARG A 267 -25.75 12.64 -8.61
N SER A 268 -25.59 12.67 -9.93
CA SER A 268 -26.74 12.72 -10.86
C SER A 268 -27.38 11.35 -11.11
N ASP A 269 -26.76 10.26 -10.69
CA ASP A 269 -27.35 8.91 -10.74
C ASP A 269 -28.04 8.57 -9.41
N ASP A 270 -29.33 8.23 -9.45
CA ASP A 270 -30.13 7.96 -8.25
C ASP A 270 -29.56 6.81 -7.39
N GLN A 271 -29.03 5.77 -8.02
CA GLN A 271 -28.49 4.61 -7.31
C GLN A 271 -27.19 4.96 -6.58
N LEU A 272 -26.28 5.65 -7.26
CA LEU A 272 -25.00 6.08 -6.70
C LEU A 272 -25.22 7.20 -5.67
N ASN A 273 -26.11 8.16 -5.92
CA ASN A 273 -26.46 9.21 -4.98
C ASN A 273 -27.09 8.65 -3.70
N GLY A 274 -27.95 7.63 -3.78
CA GLY A 274 -28.46 6.94 -2.58
C GLY A 274 -27.38 6.25 -1.75
N PHE A 275 -26.25 5.86 -2.36
CA PHE A 275 -25.07 5.40 -1.62
C PHE A 275 -24.25 6.57 -1.06
N TRP A 276 -24.13 7.66 -1.82
CA TRP A 276 -23.49 8.91 -1.38
C TRP A 276 -24.16 9.47 -0.13
N GLU A 277 -25.48 9.64 -0.14
CA GLU A 277 -26.24 10.19 1.00
C GLU A 277 -26.10 9.32 2.26
N ARG A 278 -25.98 8.00 2.10
CA ARG A 278 -25.65 7.10 3.22
C ARG A 278 -24.22 7.32 3.72
N ASN A 279 -23.27 7.60 2.85
CA ASN A 279 -21.91 7.99 3.25
C ASN A 279 -21.88 9.31 4.01
N ASP A 280 -22.58 10.33 3.52
CA ASP A 280 -22.64 11.64 4.17
C ASP A 280 -23.41 11.60 5.50
N ARG A 281 -24.49 10.84 5.59
CA ARG A 281 -25.21 10.68 6.88
C ARG A 281 -24.34 9.99 7.93
N ASP A 282 -23.56 9.00 7.52
CA ASP A 282 -22.68 8.25 8.41
C ASP A 282 -21.37 9.02 8.74
N SER A 283 -21.03 10.08 7.98
CA SER A 283 -19.81 10.88 8.22
C SER A 283 -19.91 11.82 9.42
N ALA A 284 -21.06 11.88 10.10
CA ALA A 284 -21.20 12.58 11.38
C ALA A 284 -20.33 11.97 12.49
N PHE A 285 -19.92 10.70 12.34
CA PHE A 285 -18.94 10.05 13.22
C PHE A 285 -17.59 9.90 12.50
N PRO A 286 -16.48 10.35 13.10
CA PRO A 286 -15.13 10.18 12.56
C PRO A 286 -14.86 8.69 12.38
N GLY A 287 -14.61 8.23 11.15
CA GLY A 287 -14.43 6.80 10.94
C GLY A 287 -14.98 6.31 9.64
N LEU A 288 -16.26 6.61 9.43
CA LEU A 288 -17.08 5.78 8.56
C LEU A 288 -16.88 6.14 7.09
N LYS A 289 -16.81 7.44 6.76
CA LYS A 289 -16.49 7.90 5.40
C LYS A 289 -15.08 7.47 5.02
N GLU A 290 -14.10 7.80 5.87
CA GLU A 290 -12.67 7.49 5.67
C GLU A 290 -12.44 5.99 5.53
N LYS A 291 -13.10 5.16 6.36
CA LYS A 291 -13.04 3.70 6.25
C LYS A 291 -13.48 3.21 4.87
N ARG A 292 -14.58 3.74 4.33
CA ARG A 292 -15.07 3.39 2.99
C ARG A 292 -14.10 3.87 1.91
N GLN A 293 -13.47 5.03 2.10
CA GLN A 293 -12.42 5.54 1.23
C GLN A 293 -11.20 4.62 1.19
N VAL A 294 -10.71 4.13 2.35
CA VAL A 294 -9.59 3.17 2.36
C VAL A 294 -9.93 1.90 1.63
N TYR A 295 -11.12 1.34 1.87
CA TYR A 295 -11.50 0.09 1.22
C TYR A 295 -11.58 0.27 -0.28
N ALA A 296 -12.25 1.33 -0.74
CA ALA A 296 -12.32 1.65 -2.14
C ALA A 296 -10.91 1.86 -2.73
N TYR A 297 -10.09 2.73 -2.12
CA TYR A 297 -8.71 2.96 -2.55
C TYR A 297 -7.91 1.66 -2.63
N SER A 298 -8.00 0.80 -1.61
CA SER A 298 -7.28 -0.47 -1.56
C SER A 298 -7.77 -1.45 -2.62
N ASP A 299 -9.08 -1.48 -2.91
CA ASP A 299 -9.64 -2.28 -4.01
C ASP A 299 -9.08 -1.81 -5.36
N PHE A 300 -8.99 -0.49 -5.60
CA PHE A 300 -8.32 0.05 -6.79
C PHE A 300 -6.85 -0.34 -6.82
N MET A 301 -6.10 -0.15 -5.74
CA MET A 301 -4.68 -0.50 -5.69
C MET A 301 -4.42 -2.01 -5.82
N ALA A 302 -5.39 -2.87 -5.53
CA ALA A 302 -5.29 -4.32 -5.72
C ALA A 302 -5.58 -4.76 -7.17
N THR A 303 -5.98 -3.85 -8.06
CA THR A 303 -6.13 -4.13 -9.49
C THR A 303 -4.86 -4.77 -10.05
N GLY A 304 -4.98 -5.74 -10.95
CA GLY A 304 -3.80 -6.40 -11.55
C GLY A 304 -3.09 -7.42 -10.65
N ALA A 305 -3.45 -7.53 -9.36
CA ALA A 305 -2.99 -8.65 -8.53
C ALA A 305 -3.46 -9.97 -9.13
N SER A 306 -2.65 -11.03 -8.98
CA SER A 306 -2.95 -12.34 -9.55
C SER A 306 -4.34 -12.83 -9.10
N PRO A 307 -5.25 -13.19 -10.03
CA PRO A 307 -6.57 -13.68 -9.67
C PRO A 307 -6.55 -14.97 -8.84
N ARG A 308 -5.45 -15.74 -8.94
CA ARG A 308 -5.29 -17.02 -8.24
C ARG A 308 -4.78 -16.85 -6.81
N THR A 309 -3.88 -15.88 -6.59
CA THR A 309 -3.22 -15.71 -5.29
C THR A 309 -3.68 -14.45 -4.56
N GLY A 310 -4.36 -13.53 -5.23
CA GLY A 310 -4.71 -12.21 -4.69
C GLY A 310 -3.47 -11.37 -4.34
N LYS A 311 -2.32 -11.67 -4.94
CA LYS A 311 -1.01 -11.06 -4.63
C LYS A 311 -0.32 -10.61 -5.91
N PHE A 312 0.48 -9.55 -5.79
CA PHE A 312 1.53 -9.24 -6.76
C PHE A 312 2.78 -10.10 -6.47
N ASP A 313 3.86 -9.87 -7.21
CA ASP A 313 5.13 -10.54 -6.97
C ASP A 313 5.71 -10.18 -5.60
N THR A 314 5.44 -11.03 -4.60
CA THR A 314 5.96 -10.87 -3.23
C THR A 314 7.45 -11.14 -3.12
N THR A 315 8.10 -11.60 -4.20
CA THR A 315 9.54 -11.87 -4.24
C THR A 315 10.34 -10.71 -4.84
N LYS A 316 9.70 -9.74 -5.52
CA LYS A 316 10.35 -8.57 -6.16
C LYS A 316 11.37 -7.87 -5.27
N TYR A 317 11.06 -7.73 -3.99
CA TYR A 317 11.86 -7.00 -3.00
C TYR A 317 12.58 -7.91 -2.01
N GLY A 318 12.44 -9.24 -2.13
CA GLY A 318 13.07 -10.18 -1.23
C GLY A 318 14.51 -10.43 -1.61
N ILE A 319 15.44 -10.34 -0.66
CA ILE A 319 16.82 -10.77 -0.87
C ILE A 319 16.97 -12.18 -0.31
N PRO A 320 17.29 -13.19 -1.13
CA PRO A 320 17.53 -14.53 -0.65
C PRO A 320 18.74 -14.58 0.28
N VAL A 321 18.61 -15.29 1.39
CA VAL A 321 19.68 -15.48 2.37
C VAL A 321 19.76 -16.96 2.74
N TYR A 322 20.97 -17.52 2.75
CA TYR A 322 21.24 -18.82 3.36
C TYR A 322 21.84 -18.62 4.75
N VAL A 323 21.12 -19.04 5.79
CA VAL A 323 21.58 -18.91 7.18
C VAL A 323 22.00 -20.27 7.73
N LYS A 324 23.20 -20.34 8.30
CA LYS A 324 23.74 -21.57 8.88
C LYS A 324 22.76 -22.17 9.89
N ASN A 325 22.52 -23.48 9.78
CA ASN A 325 21.57 -24.26 10.60
C ASN A 325 20.07 -23.96 10.38
N LEU A 326 19.71 -22.97 9.55
CA LEU A 326 18.31 -22.60 9.29
C LEU A 326 17.91 -22.77 7.83
N GLY A 327 18.87 -22.75 6.90
CA GLY A 327 18.62 -22.93 5.48
C GLY A 327 18.30 -21.63 4.75
N TRP A 328 17.58 -21.76 3.62
CA TRP A 328 17.18 -20.65 2.78
C TRP A 328 16.03 -19.86 3.40
N SER A 329 16.16 -18.53 3.38
CA SER A 329 15.19 -17.56 3.87
C SER A 329 15.23 -16.30 2.99
N VAL A 330 14.40 -15.32 3.31
CA VAL A 330 14.33 -14.00 2.67
C VAL A 330 14.49 -12.94 3.72
N LYS A 331 15.31 -11.93 3.43
CA LYS A 331 15.30 -10.68 4.20
C LYS A 331 14.63 -9.56 3.41
N PRO A 332 14.05 -8.55 4.10
CA PRO A 332 13.65 -7.31 3.44
C PRO A 332 14.87 -6.59 2.86
N PRO A 333 14.71 -5.76 1.82
CA PRO A 333 15.83 -5.14 1.10
C PRO A 333 16.33 -3.87 1.81
N ILE A 334 16.36 -3.86 3.14
CA ILE A 334 16.74 -2.69 3.94
C ILE A 334 18.22 -2.82 4.30
N LYS A 335 19.01 -1.79 3.99
CA LYS A 335 20.43 -1.75 4.33
C LYS A 335 20.63 -1.79 5.84
N GLY A 336 21.70 -2.46 6.28
CA GLY A 336 22.07 -2.52 7.70
C GLY A 336 21.16 -3.39 8.56
N VAL A 337 20.25 -4.17 7.95
CA VAL A 337 19.58 -5.28 8.67
C VAL A 337 20.64 -6.30 9.03
N ASP A 338 21.03 -6.31 10.31
CA ASP A 338 21.99 -7.27 10.84
C ASP A 338 21.35 -8.66 10.91
N LEU A 339 21.81 -9.53 10.02
CA LEU A 339 21.37 -10.92 9.94
C LEU A 339 22.10 -11.83 10.94
N ALA A 340 23.19 -11.37 11.55
CA ALA A 340 23.97 -12.15 12.53
C ALA A 340 23.43 -12.02 13.96
N SER A 341 22.55 -11.04 14.22
CA SER A 341 21.78 -10.92 15.47
C SER A 341 20.38 -11.54 15.40
N LEU A 342 20.06 -12.25 14.31
CA LEU A 342 18.93 -13.16 14.15
C LEU A 342 19.36 -14.57 14.55
#